data_AF-A0A849HPB8-F1
#
_entry.id   AF-A0A849HPB8-F1
#
_cell.length_a   1.000
_cell.length_b   1.000
_cell.length_c   1.000
_cell.angle_alpha   90.00
_cell.angle_beta   90.00
_cell.angle_gamma   90.00
#
_symmetry.space_group_name_H-M   'P 1'
#
loop_
_entity.id
_entity.type
_entity.pdbx_description
1 polymer ?
#
loop_
_entity_poly.entity_id
_entity_poly.type
_entity_poly.pdbx_seq_one_letter_code
_entity_poly.pdbx_strand_id
1 'polypeptide(L)'
;MSLKLPKFLSARPVIAVAALALLLGGAATSRFANADDTADYPAASLTAPTDPAALIARGKYLTEAADCMPCHTGPNHAPFSGGLVMATPFGGLATPNITPDKATGIGNWTDAQFYNAVHYGEAPGRSYLLFPKFLYPAMPYTSYTKLSYADVMAIKAYLFSLPPVNVAPTPSTMLFPFNQRPVLLGWRILFFRSGPMHMNPAWSDSMKNGAYLTEALGHCGECHTPRNFLSAMMLDKAYAGAPIDAFFAPNISSDKKYGVGGWAQADLVAYLHDDGNMVKGSPYAAMGEVVDHSTSQIPVSDDVDIANYLQNETVPQHVPPTPAVPNAAASIALGATVYTANCAGCHGKTGGGMAPIIPNLAGNDSVTASEPTNVIGAVLSGLDPWKANGPAMPAFANSLSDAQIAAVTNYVRTSMGNNATADASPHDVMKLRAIAVVPPSATKSADLFGCPHISAAGGATSIADPGSDLLNSYAGATPATMPNRTRTLISAIRAGNTTISNADLTNDLIAAYCPVVANQSGLSNAAKHQAMQNFVASVQPLIASAVN
;
A
#
# COMPACT_ATOMS: atom_id res chain seq x y z
N MET A 1 -43.67 51.50 -1.03
CA MET A 1 -43.30 50.78 -2.28
C MET A 1 -43.09 49.32 -1.90
N SER A 2 -44.15 48.50 -2.01
CA SER A 2 -44.15 47.10 -1.55
C SER A 2 -43.62 46.19 -2.65
N LEU A 3 -42.42 45.63 -2.49
CA LEU A 3 -41.95 44.55 -3.36
C LEU A 3 -42.51 43.21 -2.85
N LYS A 4 -43.38 42.59 -3.66
CA LYS A 4 -43.83 41.20 -3.47
C LYS A 4 -42.71 40.24 -3.88
N LEU A 5 -42.28 39.37 -2.97
CA LEU A 5 -41.44 38.20 -3.31
C LEU A 5 -42.24 37.20 -4.16
N PRO A 6 -41.65 36.59 -5.20
CA PRO A 6 -42.32 35.57 -6.00
C PRO A 6 -42.49 34.26 -5.21
N LYS A 7 -43.64 33.60 -5.40
CA LYS A 7 -43.94 32.27 -4.85
C LYS A 7 -42.96 31.25 -5.44
N PHE A 8 -42.05 30.74 -4.62
CA PHE A 8 -41.28 29.54 -4.95
C PHE A 8 -42.24 28.38 -5.23
N LEU A 9 -42.19 27.84 -6.45
CA LEU A 9 -42.72 26.52 -6.76
C LEU A 9 -42.17 25.55 -5.71
N SER A 10 -43.06 24.91 -4.95
CA SER A 10 -42.69 24.00 -3.88
C SER A 10 -41.76 22.92 -4.44
N ALA A 11 -40.52 22.81 -3.95
CA ALA A 11 -39.53 21.80 -4.36
C ALA A 11 -39.94 20.34 -4.05
N ARG A 12 -41.12 20.14 -3.44
CA ARG A 12 -41.65 18.85 -2.99
C ARG A 12 -41.82 17.78 -4.09
N PRO A 13 -42.31 18.06 -5.32
CA PRO A 13 -42.48 17.01 -6.32
C PRO A 13 -41.14 16.61 -6.95
N VAL A 14 -40.17 17.52 -7.09
CA VAL A 14 -38.83 17.20 -7.60
C VAL A 14 -38.05 16.33 -6.61
N ILE A 15 -38.14 16.65 -5.31
CA ILE A 15 -37.54 15.84 -4.25
C ILE A 15 -38.20 14.45 -4.16
N ALA A 16 -39.53 14.38 -4.32
CA ALA A 16 -40.26 13.10 -4.30
C ALA A 16 -39.90 12.21 -5.52
N VAL A 17 -39.74 12.78 -6.71
CA VAL A 17 -39.33 12.05 -7.91
C VAL A 17 -37.87 11.58 -7.81
N ALA A 18 -36.98 12.43 -7.29
CA ALA A 18 -35.58 12.03 -7.04
C ALA A 18 -35.48 10.93 -5.97
N ALA A 19 -36.24 11.04 -4.87
CA ALA A 19 -36.29 10.01 -3.84
C ALA A 19 -36.87 8.69 -4.35
N LEU A 20 -37.90 8.74 -5.21
CA LEU A 20 -38.50 7.54 -5.81
C LEU A 20 -37.55 6.89 -6.84
N ALA A 21 -36.82 7.69 -7.63
CA ALA A 21 -35.80 7.19 -8.53
C ALA A 21 -34.60 6.58 -7.77
N LEU A 22 -34.22 7.15 -6.61
CA LEU A 22 -33.19 6.61 -5.73
C LEU A 22 -33.63 5.31 -5.03
N LEU A 23 -34.89 5.23 -4.59
CA LEU A 23 -35.45 4.01 -4.00
C LEU A 23 -35.59 2.88 -5.03
N LEU A 24 -36.08 3.20 -6.23
CA LEU A 24 -36.19 2.23 -7.33
C LEU A 24 -34.82 1.83 -7.89
N GLY A 25 -33.86 2.75 -7.95
CA GLY A 25 -32.48 2.44 -8.36
C GLY A 25 -31.69 1.61 -7.33
N GLY A 26 -31.96 1.82 -6.03
CA GLY A 26 -31.38 1.01 -4.96
C GLY A 26 -31.94 -0.41 -4.90
N ALA A 27 -33.25 -0.58 -5.14
CA ALA A 27 -33.88 -1.90 -5.21
C ALA A 27 -33.58 -2.64 -6.53
N ALA A 28 -33.33 -1.94 -7.64
CA ALA A 28 -33.01 -2.56 -8.92
C ALA A 28 -31.58 -3.12 -9.02
N THR A 29 -30.67 -2.73 -8.12
CA THR A 29 -29.25 -3.14 -8.13
C THR A 29 -28.90 -4.21 -7.09
N SER A 30 -29.86 -4.63 -6.28
CA SER A 30 -29.70 -5.67 -5.26
C SER A 30 -30.51 -6.92 -5.63
N ARG A 31 -30.07 -7.63 -6.68
CA ARG A 31 -30.44 -9.05 -6.80
C ARG A 31 -29.65 -9.83 -5.74
N PHE A 32 -30.36 -10.51 -4.85
CA PHE A 32 -29.75 -11.55 -4.02
C PHE A 32 -29.29 -12.67 -4.96
N ALA A 33 -28.02 -13.06 -4.87
CA ALA A 33 -27.50 -14.19 -5.61
C ALA A 33 -28.27 -15.46 -5.17
N ASN A 34 -28.83 -16.19 -6.12
CA ASN A 34 -29.42 -17.51 -5.89
C ASN A 34 -28.36 -18.60 -6.12
N ALA A 35 -28.62 -19.84 -5.69
CA ALA A 35 -27.67 -20.95 -5.84
C ALA A 35 -27.25 -21.19 -7.32
N ASP A 36 -28.14 -20.94 -8.27
CA ASP A 36 -27.88 -21.04 -9.72
C ASP A 36 -26.84 -20.00 -10.20
N ASP A 37 -26.70 -18.88 -9.50
CA ASP A 37 -25.79 -17.79 -9.87
C ASP A 37 -24.31 -18.16 -9.62
N THR A 38 -24.02 -19.20 -8.83
CA THR A 38 -22.65 -19.63 -8.49
C THR A 38 -22.27 -20.99 -9.07
N ALA A 39 -23.13 -21.62 -9.89
CA ALA A 39 -22.94 -23.01 -10.34
C ALA A 39 -21.59 -23.28 -11.03
N ASP A 40 -20.97 -22.25 -11.62
CA ASP A 40 -19.71 -22.37 -12.35
C ASP A 40 -18.45 -22.21 -11.46
N TYR A 41 -18.62 -22.01 -10.14
CA TYR A 41 -17.51 -21.79 -9.20
C TYR A 41 -16.73 -23.08 -8.91
N PRO A 42 -15.48 -22.97 -8.39
CA PRO A 42 -14.76 -24.13 -7.86
C PRO A 42 -15.61 -24.89 -6.84
N ALA A 43 -15.65 -26.22 -6.94
CA ALA A 43 -16.51 -27.04 -6.07
C ALA A 43 -16.29 -26.76 -4.57
N ALA A 44 -15.03 -26.46 -4.19
CA ALA A 44 -14.67 -26.14 -2.82
C ALA A 44 -15.37 -24.87 -2.29
N SER A 45 -15.67 -23.88 -3.13
CA SER A 45 -16.35 -22.64 -2.73
C SER A 45 -17.87 -22.73 -2.71
N LEU A 46 -18.46 -23.81 -3.21
CA LEU A 46 -19.92 -23.98 -3.25
C LEU A 46 -20.52 -24.44 -1.91
N THR A 47 -19.75 -25.17 -1.10
CA THR A 47 -20.22 -25.74 0.17
C THR A 47 -19.25 -25.49 1.30
N ALA A 48 -19.72 -24.84 2.35
CA ALA A 48 -18.95 -24.66 3.58
C ALA A 48 -18.87 -25.97 4.37
N PRO A 49 -17.73 -26.31 5.00
CA PRO A 49 -17.64 -27.43 5.91
C PRO A 49 -18.66 -27.30 7.05
N THR A 50 -19.32 -28.40 7.40
CA THR A 50 -20.27 -28.42 8.54
C THR A 50 -19.57 -28.60 9.89
N ASP A 51 -18.35 -29.15 9.88
CA ASP A 51 -17.51 -29.25 11.07
C ASP A 51 -16.94 -27.86 11.45
N PRO A 52 -17.11 -27.38 12.71
CA PRO A 52 -16.65 -26.06 13.11
C PRO A 52 -15.14 -25.83 12.93
N ALA A 53 -14.31 -26.84 13.19
CA ALA A 53 -12.86 -26.68 13.07
C ALA A 53 -12.44 -26.59 11.59
N ALA A 54 -13.02 -27.42 10.72
CA ALA A 54 -12.82 -27.34 9.28
C ALA A 54 -13.34 -26.03 8.68
N LEU A 55 -14.47 -25.50 9.19
CA LEU A 55 -15.02 -24.22 8.77
C LEU A 55 -14.07 -23.07 9.12
N ILE A 56 -13.55 -23.05 10.34
CA ILE A 56 -12.57 -22.04 10.78
C ILE A 56 -11.27 -22.15 9.98
N ALA A 57 -10.79 -23.37 9.71
CA ALA A 57 -9.60 -23.59 8.89
C ALA A 57 -9.79 -23.09 7.45
N ARG A 58 -10.94 -23.37 6.83
CA ARG A 58 -11.30 -22.80 5.52
C ARG A 58 -11.36 -21.27 5.59
N GLY A 59 -11.99 -20.73 6.62
CA GLY A 59 -12.09 -19.30 6.85
C GLY A 59 -10.73 -18.61 6.98
N LYS A 60 -9.78 -19.23 7.67
CA LYS A 60 -8.40 -18.76 7.80
C LYS A 60 -7.74 -18.65 6.42
N TYR A 61 -7.75 -19.75 5.67
CA TYR A 61 -7.20 -19.79 4.30
C TYR A 61 -7.81 -18.69 3.41
N LEU A 62 -9.14 -18.54 3.43
CA LEU A 62 -9.81 -17.51 2.62
C LEU A 62 -9.49 -16.08 3.08
N THR A 63 -9.27 -15.87 4.37
CA THR A 63 -8.91 -14.57 4.94
C THR A 63 -7.48 -14.17 4.59
N GLU A 64 -6.58 -15.16 4.52
CA GLU A 64 -5.20 -15.02 4.02
C GLU A 64 -5.23 -14.74 2.51
N ALA A 65 -5.90 -15.57 1.70
CA ALA A 65 -6.04 -15.38 0.25
C ALA A 65 -6.68 -14.03 -0.13
N ALA A 66 -7.62 -13.53 0.70
CA ALA A 66 -8.26 -12.23 0.50
C ALA A 66 -7.45 -11.04 1.03
N ASP A 67 -6.28 -11.27 1.63
CA ASP A 67 -5.39 -10.22 2.14
C ASP A 67 -6.08 -9.27 3.16
N CYS A 68 -6.92 -9.84 4.04
CA CYS A 68 -7.67 -9.02 5.00
C CYS A 68 -6.77 -8.40 6.08
N MET A 69 -5.71 -9.10 6.50
CA MET A 69 -4.92 -8.75 7.67
C MET A 69 -4.09 -7.46 7.49
N PRO A 70 -3.32 -7.27 6.40
CA PRO A 70 -2.47 -6.08 6.25
C PRO A 70 -3.29 -4.80 6.21
N CYS A 71 -4.42 -4.81 5.51
CA CYS A 71 -5.33 -3.67 5.46
C CYS A 71 -5.96 -3.37 6.83
N HIS A 72 -6.31 -4.40 7.60
CA HIS A 72 -6.98 -4.24 8.90
C HIS A 72 -6.03 -4.25 10.10
N THR A 73 -4.75 -3.88 9.93
CA THR A 73 -3.78 -3.80 11.02
C THR A 73 -2.96 -2.52 10.91
N GLY A 74 -3.19 -1.57 11.81
CA GLY A 74 -2.40 -0.34 11.88
C GLY A 74 -1.01 -0.54 12.50
N PRO A 75 -0.10 0.43 12.38
CA PRO A 75 1.20 0.40 13.04
C PRO A 75 1.05 0.25 14.56
N ASN A 76 1.71 -0.75 15.15
CA ASN A 76 1.63 -1.11 16.58
C ASN A 76 0.22 -1.55 17.07
N HIS A 77 -0.67 -1.90 16.16
CA HIS A 77 -1.97 -2.47 16.50
C HIS A 77 -1.90 -4.00 16.50
N ALA A 78 -2.80 -4.64 17.26
CA ALA A 78 -2.95 -6.10 17.17
C ALA A 78 -3.54 -6.46 15.78
N PRO A 79 -3.25 -7.66 15.25
CA PRO A 79 -3.81 -8.11 13.98
C PRO A 79 -5.33 -7.92 13.91
N PHE A 80 -5.83 -7.47 12.75
CA PHE A 80 -7.25 -7.23 12.46
C PHE A 80 -7.94 -6.13 13.28
N SER A 81 -7.23 -5.42 14.17
CA SER A 81 -7.82 -4.40 15.04
C SER A 81 -7.95 -3.01 14.40
N GLY A 82 -7.71 -2.90 13.10
CA GLY A 82 -7.81 -1.68 12.30
C GLY A 82 -6.70 -0.69 12.59
N GLY A 83 -6.90 0.55 12.17
CA GLY A 83 -6.02 1.68 12.48
C GLY A 83 -4.96 1.99 11.43
N LEU A 84 -4.88 1.23 10.34
CA LEU A 84 -4.10 1.63 9.17
C LEU A 84 -4.76 2.85 8.53
N VAL A 85 -3.96 3.88 8.23
CA VAL A 85 -4.44 5.08 7.51
C VAL A 85 -3.85 5.06 6.12
N MET A 86 -4.66 4.66 5.14
CA MET A 86 -4.29 4.65 3.74
C MET A 86 -4.28 6.09 3.20
N ALA A 87 -3.18 6.46 2.54
CA ALA A 87 -3.13 7.71 1.79
C ALA A 87 -3.98 7.55 0.52
N THR A 88 -4.88 8.49 0.28
CA THR A 88 -5.63 8.54 -0.99
C THR A 88 -5.51 9.94 -1.58
N PRO A 89 -5.75 10.11 -2.89
CA PRO A 89 -5.85 11.44 -3.51
C PRO A 89 -6.91 12.35 -2.86
N PHE A 90 -7.80 11.78 -2.04
CA PHE A 90 -8.90 12.47 -1.39
C PHE A 90 -8.72 12.63 0.12
N GLY A 91 -7.54 12.34 0.67
CA GLY A 91 -7.23 12.39 2.11
C GLY A 91 -6.99 11.02 2.73
N GLY A 92 -6.80 10.98 4.05
CA GLY A 92 -6.50 9.74 4.78
C GLY A 92 -7.75 8.90 5.06
N LEU A 93 -7.71 7.63 4.65
CA LEU A 93 -8.78 6.67 4.92
C LEU A 93 -8.33 5.65 5.97
N ALA A 94 -8.98 5.66 7.12
CA ALA A 94 -8.66 4.76 8.22
C ALA A 94 -9.42 3.43 8.11
N THR A 95 -8.75 2.30 8.33
CA THR A 95 -9.35 0.97 8.30
C THR A 95 -9.97 0.59 9.66
N PRO A 96 -11.14 -0.08 9.65
CA PRO A 96 -11.85 -0.41 10.89
C PRO A 96 -11.29 -1.67 11.57
N ASN A 97 -11.59 -1.81 12.85
CA ASN A 97 -11.42 -3.05 13.61
C ASN A 97 -12.42 -4.10 13.14
N ILE A 98 -11.94 -5.29 12.73
CA ILE A 98 -12.77 -6.42 12.29
C ILE A 98 -12.65 -7.64 13.21
N THR A 99 -12.13 -7.46 14.42
CA THR A 99 -12.16 -8.47 15.49
C THR A 99 -13.58 -8.64 16.05
N PRO A 100 -13.88 -9.72 16.80
CA PRO A 100 -15.21 -9.93 17.36
C PRO A 100 -15.52 -9.07 18.59
N ASP A 101 -14.74 -8.02 18.86
CA ASP A 101 -15.07 -7.04 19.88
C ASP A 101 -16.44 -6.40 19.59
N LYS A 102 -17.29 -6.31 20.62
CA LYS A 102 -18.68 -5.86 20.47
C LYS A 102 -18.82 -4.33 20.44
N ALA A 103 -17.86 -3.60 20.98
CA ALA A 103 -17.96 -2.15 21.12
C ALA A 103 -17.32 -1.41 19.94
N THR A 104 -16.19 -1.92 19.46
CA THR A 104 -15.31 -1.27 18.49
C THR A 104 -15.10 -2.11 17.23
N GLY A 105 -15.34 -3.43 17.31
CA GLY A 105 -15.23 -4.38 16.19
C GLY A 105 -16.57 -4.77 15.56
N ILE A 106 -16.60 -5.97 14.96
CA ILE A 106 -17.76 -6.52 14.25
C ILE A 106 -18.60 -7.50 15.09
N GLY A 107 -18.32 -7.62 16.40
CA GLY A 107 -18.93 -8.65 17.26
C GLY A 107 -20.45 -8.62 17.40
N ASN A 108 -21.10 -7.52 17.03
CA ASN A 108 -22.56 -7.37 17.03
C ASN A 108 -23.20 -7.54 15.64
N TRP A 109 -22.42 -7.83 14.60
CA TRP A 109 -22.93 -7.93 13.24
C TRP A 109 -23.61 -9.27 12.99
N THR A 110 -24.83 -9.23 12.45
CA THR A 110 -25.52 -10.42 11.96
C THR A 110 -24.82 -10.98 10.72
N ASP A 111 -25.16 -12.22 10.32
CA ASP A 111 -24.61 -12.84 9.10
C ASP A 111 -24.97 -12.02 7.87
N ALA A 112 -26.22 -11.57 7.77
CA ALA A 112 -26.66 -10.70 6.68
C ALA A 112 -25.91 -9.36 6.65
N GLN A 113 -25.62 -8.76 7.80
CA GLN A 113 -24.86 -7.51 7.87
C GLN A 113 -23.41 -7.68 7.43
N PHE A 114 -22.76 -8.77 7.86
CA PHE A 114 -21.40 -9.09 7.43
C PHE A 114 -21.36 -9.38 5.93
N TYR A 115 -22.28 -10.22 5.44
CA TYR A 115 -22.40 -10.51 4.02
C TYR A 115 -22.61 -9.23 3.20
N ASN A 116 -23.54 -8.36 3.60
CA ASN A 116 -23.78 -7.11 2.87
C ASN A 116 -22.59 -6.16 2.89
N ALA A 117 -21.82 -6.12 3.97
CA ALA A 117 -20.62 -5.31 4.03
C ALA A 117 -19.55 -5.82 3.07
N VAL A 118 -19.33 -7.14 3.01
CA VAL A 118 -18.33 -7.76 2.14
C VAL A 118 -18.75 -7.70 0.68
N HIS A 119 -19.98 -8.09 0.40
CA HIS A 119 -20.47 -8.35 -0.95
C HIS A 119 -21.05 -7.11 -1.62
N TYR A 120 -21.67 -6.23 -0.83
CA TYR A 120 -22.31 -5.03 -1.35
C TYR A 120 -21.66 -3.75 -0.83
N GLY A 121 -20.65 -3.78 0.06
CA GLY A 121 -20.10 -2.54 0.61
C GLY A 121 -21.09 -1.77 1.49
N GLU A 122 -22.00 -2.49 2.17
CA GLU A 122 -23.08 -1.91 2.98
C GLU A 122 -22.91 -2.31 4.45
N ALA A 123 -22.43 -1.38 5.27
CA ALA A 123 -22.23 -1.62 6.69
C ALA A 123 -23.46 -1.21 7.53
N PRO A 124 -23.62 -1.81 8.73
CA PRO A 124 -24.60 -1.35 9.70
C PRO A 124 -24.46 0.14 10.05
N GLY A 125 -25.59 0.77 10.35
CA GLY A 125 -25.66 2.18 10.74
C GLY A 125 -26.14 3.10 9.62
N ARG A 126 -26.02 4.41 9.86
CA ARG A 126 -26.52 5.49 8.98
C ARG A 126 -25.37 6.31 8.43
N SER A 127 -25.54 6.78 7.19
CA SER A 127 -24.73 7.83 6.59
C SER A 127 -25.64 8.99 6.25
N TYR A 128 -25.60 10.09 7.01
CA TYR A 128 -26.43 11.31 6.87
C TYR A 128 -27.66 11.19 5.94
N LEU A 129 -28.85 11.03 6.53
CA LEU A 129 -30.14 10.87 5.84
C LEU A 129 -30.27 9.66 4.88
N LEU A 130 -29.21 8.88 4.66
CA LEU A 130 -29.23 7.66 3.86
C LEU A 130 -28.94 6.42 4.71
N PHE A 131 -29.64 5.37 4.33
CA PHE A 131 -29.40 4.00 4.77
C PHE A 131 -29.30 3.10 3.56
N PRO A 132 -28.39 2.10 3.58
CA PRO A 132 -27.42 1.79 4.64
C PRO A 132 -26.19 2.72 4.65
N LYS A 133 -25.22 2.49 5.55
CA LYS A 133 -23.91 3.17 5.52
C LYS A 133 -23.05 2.53 4.44
N PHE A 134 -22.86 3.22 3.32
CA PHE A 134 -21.98 2.76 2.25
C PHE A 134 -20.50 2.84 2.64
N LEU A 135 -19.76 1.77 2.37
CA LEU A 135 -18.31 1.68 2.50
C LEU A 135 -17.62 2.39 1.33
N TYR A 136 -16.43 2.92 1.59
CA TYR A 136 -15.59 3.44 0.51
C TYR A 136 -15.07 2.25 -0.31
N PRO A 137 -14.97 2.36 -1.64
CA PRO A 137 -14.51 1.27 -2.51
C PRO A 137 -13.03 0.92 -2.36
N ALA A 138 -12.32 1.55 -1.41
CA ALA A 138 -11.03 1.06 -0.94
C ALA A 138 -11.18 -0.27 -0.17
N MET A 139 -12.33 -0.53 0.44
CA MET A 139 -12.73 -1.90 0.76
C MET A 139 -13.16 -2.55 -0.56
N PRO A 140 -12.50 -3.61 -1.04
CA PRO A 140 -12.66 -4.09 -2.42
C PRO A 140 -13.93 -4.93 -2.62
N TYR A 141 -15.08 -4.43 -2.15
CA TYR A 141 -16.40 -5.06 -2.33
C TYR A 141 -16.79 -5.19 -3.81
N THR A 142 -16.19 -4.37 -4.69
CA THR A 142 -16.31 -4.48 -6.15
C THR A 142 -15.73 -5.77 -6.70
N SER A 143 -14.78 -6.37 -5.99
CA SER A 143 -14.20 -7.68 -6.27
C SER A 143 -14.83 -8.77 -5.40
N TYR A 144 -14.99 -8.52 -4.09
CA TYR A 144 -15.59 -9.49 -3.16
C TYR A 144 -17.07 -9.78 -3.40
N THR A 145 -17.79 -8.94 -4.17
CA THR A 145 -19.12 -9.31 -4.67
C THR A 145 -19.13 -10.60 -5.48
N LYS A 146 -17.97 -11.11 -5.90
CA LYS A 146 -17.83 -12.40 -6.58
C LYS A 146 -17.63 -13.57 -5.62
N LEU A 147 -17.49 -13.37 -4.31
CA LEU A 147 -17.30 -14.47 -3.37
C LEU A 147 -18.61 -15.25 -3.17
N SER A 148 -18.52 -16.58 -3.04
CA SER A 148 -19.69 -17.37 -2.68
C SER A 148 -20.17 -17.05 -1.27
N TYR A 149 -21.46 -17.23 -0.99
CA TYR A 149 -21.99 -17.08 0.36
C TYR A 149 -21.29 -17.98 1.38
N ALA A 150 -21.02 -19.23 0.99
CA ALA A 150 -20.32 -20.21 1.82
C ALA A 150 -18.93 -19.71 2.26
N ASP A 151 -18.18 -19.11 1.35
CA ASP A 151 -16.85 -18.58 1.64
C ASP A 151 -16.89 -17.33 2.51
N VAL A 152 -17.81 -16.41 2.25
CA VAL A 152 -17.97 -15.22 3.11
C VAL A 152 -18.33 -15.62 4.54
N MET A 153 -19.16 -16.66 4.72
CA MET A 153 -19.49 -17.16 6.06
C MET A 153 -18.33 -17.92 6.71
N ALA A 154 -17.49 -18.62 5.94
CA ALA A 154 -16.27 -19.22 6.46
C ALA A 154 -15.27 -18.14 6.95
N ILE A 155 -15.06 -17.08 6.17
CA ILE A 155 -14.25 -15.91 6.58
C ILE A 155 -14.79 -15.34 7.90
N LYS A 156 -16.11 -15.13 7.98
CA LYS A 156 -16.75 -14.65 9.22
C LYS A 156 -16.45 -15.58 10.40
N ALA A 157 -16.59 -16.89 10.22
CA ALA A 157 -16.34 -17.88 11.28
C ALA A 157 -14.91 -17.79 11.80
N TYR A 158 -13.92 -17.64 10.91
CA TYR A 158 -12.53 -17.43 11.33
C TYR A 158 -12.35 -16.11 12.09
N LEU A 159 -12.82 -14.98 11.56
CA LEU A 159 -12.71 -13.69 12.24
C LEU A 159 -13.35 -13.70 13.64
N PHE A 160 -14.49 -14.39 13.79
CA PHE A 160 -15.18 -14.53 15.07
C PHE A 160 -14.53 -15.53 16.03
N SER A 161 -13.56 -16.32 15.57
CA SER A 161 -12.72 -17.19 16.41
C SER A 161 -11.52 -16.47 17.02
N LEU A 162 -11.18 -15.28 16.50
CA LEU A 162 -10.03 -14.49 16.95
C LEU A 162 -10.28 -13.84 18.33
N PRO A 163 -9.21 -13.49 19.09
CA PRO A 163 -9.35 -12.69 20.29
C PRO A 163 -10.01 -11.33 19.99
N PRO A 164 -11.00 -10.88 20.79
CA PRO A 164 -11.56 -9.55 20.64
C PRO A 164 -10.54 -8.50 21.08
N VAL A 165 -10.35 -7.47 20.27
CA VAL A 165 -9.46 -6.35 20.58
C VAL A 165 -10.29 -5.09 20.70
N ASN A 166 -10.28 -4.46 21.87
CA ASN A 166 -11.00 -3.21 22.11
C ASN A 166 -10.08 -2.01 21.85
N VAL A 167 -10.24 -1.36 20.70
CA VAL A 167 -9.43 -0.21 20.29
C VAL A 167 -10.34 0.85 19.69
N ALA A 168 -10.17 2.10 20.14
CA ALA A 168 -10.96 3.22 19.63
C ALA A 168 -10.76 3.38 18.11
N PRO A 169 -11.83 3.60 17.32
CA PRO A 169 -11.70 3.76 15.88
C PRO A 169 -10.85 4.97 15.51
N THR A 170 -9.84 4.77 14.66
CA THR A 170 -9.09 5.87 14.05
C THR A 170 -9.98 6.65 13.09
N PRO A 171 -10.11 7.98 13.22
CA PRO A 171 -10.94 8.77 12.32
C PRO A 171 -10.27 8.91 10.94
N SER A 172 -11.06 8.81 9.87
CA SER A 172 -10.60 9.17 8.53
C SER A 172 -10.55 10.69 8.37
N THR A 173 -9.55 11.20 7.65
CA THR A 173 -9.32 12.63 7.37
C THR A 173 -9.62 12.99 5.91
N MET A 174 -10.58 12.28 5.31
CA MET A 174 -11.05 12.53 3.95
C MET A 174 -11.46 14.00 3.77
N LEU A 175 -11.10 14.58 2.64
CA LEU A 175 -11.38 15.96 2.27
C LEU A 175 -12.83 16.10 1.80
N PHE A 176 -13.41 17.29 1.96
CA PHE A 176 -14.68 17.61 1.33
C PHE A 176 -14.53 17.65 -0.20
N PRO A 177 -15.49 17.13 -1.00
CA PRO A 177 -16.76 16.51 -0.59
C PRO A 177 -16.69 15.00 -0.32
N PHE A 178 -15.52 14.36 -0.45
CA PHE A 178 -15.34 12.91 -0.31
C PHE A 178 -15.60 12.38 1.10
N ASN A 179 -15.54 13.22 2.13
CA ASN A 179 -15.99 12.88 3.48
C ASN A 179 -17.52 12.69 3.61
N GLN A 180 -18.30 13.10 2.61
CA GLN A 180 -19.75 12.96 2.59
C GLN A 180 -20.15 11.60 2.02
N ARG A 181 -20.50 10.68 2.91
CA ARG A 181 -20.96 9.32 2.56
C ARG A 181 -22.10 9.26 1.53
N PRO A 182 -23.07 10.20 1.45
CA PRO A 182 -24.06 10.20 0.38
C PRO A 182 -23.51 10.23 -1.04
N VAL A 183 -22.31 10.80 -1.25
CA VAL A 183 -21.65 10.82 -2.57
C VAL A 183 -21.37 9.41 -3.07
N LEU A 184 -21.15 8.44 -2.17
CA LEU A 184 -20.90 7.05 -2.51
C LEU A 184 -22.10 6.37 -3.19
N LEU A 185 -23.33 6.82 -2.93
CA LEU A 185 -24.50 6.29 -3.63
C LEU A 185 -24.42 6.59 -5.14
N GLY A 186 -24.06 7.82 -5.49
CA GLY A 186 -23.86 8.21 -6.89
C GLY A 186 -22.73 7.40 -7.55
N TRP A 187 -21.61 7.25 -6.84
CA TRP A 187 -20.48 6.44 -7.31
C TRP A 187 -20.89 4.99 -7.58
N ARG A 188 -21.64 4.37 -6.67
CA ARG A 188 -22.12 2.98 -6.81
C ARG A 188 -23.04 2.82 -8.02
N ILE A 189 -24.00 3.72 -8.22
CA ILE A 189 -24.91 3.67 -9.38
C ILE A 189 -24.12 3.65 -10.69
N LEU A 190 -23.06 4.47 -10.77
CA LEU A 190 -22.23 4.58 -11.96
C LEU A 190 -21.32 3.35 -12.15
N PHE A 191 -20.64 2.90 -11.09
CA PHE A 191 -19.46 2.03 -11.21
C PHE A 191 -19.56 0.67 -10.52
N PHE A 192 -20.50 0.46 -9.59
CA PHE A 192 -20.66 -0.84 -8.93
C PHE A 192 -21.61 -1.73 -9.72
N ARG A 193 -21.15 -2.95 -10.00
CA ARG A 193 -21.95 -4.03 -10.56
C ARG A 193 -21.79 -5.22 -9.61
N SER A 194 -22.85 -5.54 -8.88
CA SER A 194 -22.89 -6.69 -8.00
C SER A 194 -23.23 -7.94 -8.79
N GLY A 195 -22.72 -9.07 -8.32
CA GLY A 195 -23.09 -10.36 -8.86
C GLY A 195 -21.94 -11.37 -8.84
N PRO A 196 -22.28 -12.65 -9.04
CA PRO A 196 -21.30 -13.72 -9.12
C PRO A 196 -20.32 -13.49 -10.27
N MET A 197 -19.20 -14.20 -10.21
CA MET A 197 -18.29 -14.35 -11.33
C MET A 197 -18.89 -15.31 -12.36
N HIS A 198 -18.96 -14.87 -13.63
CA HIS A 198 -19.28 -15.77 -14.73
C HIS A 198 -18.00 -16.44 -15.22
N MET A 199 -17.78 -17.69 -14.82
CA MET A 199 -16.65 -18.48 -15.27
C MET A 199 -16.99 -19.23 -16.55
N ASN A 200 -16.02 -19.42 -17.44
CA ASN A 200 -16.25 -20.20 -18.65
C ASN A 200 -16.43 -21.69 -18.26
N PRO A 201 -17.54 -22.34 -18.63
CA PRO A 201 -17.76 -23.75 -18.28
C PRO A 201 -16.70 -24.71 -18.83
N ALA A 202 -16.03 -24.32 -19.93
CA ALA A 202 -14.97 -25.11 -20.57
C ALA A 202 -13.60 -25.01 -19.87
N TRP A 203 -13.45 -24.09 -18.91
CA TRP A 203 -12.23 -23.98 -18.11
C TRP A 203 -12.01 -25.22 -17.23
N SER A 204 -10.75 -25.62 -17.08
CA SER A 204 -10.37 -26.64 -16.10
C SER A 204 -10.61 -26.15 -14.67
N ASP A 205 -10.62 -27.08 -13.71
CA ASP A 205 -10.77 -26.72 -12.29
C ASP A 205 -9.66 -25.79 -11.81
N SER A 206 -8.42 -26.04 -12.24
CA SER A 206 -7.26 -25.15 -12.01
C SER A 206 -7.53 -23.72 -12.50
N MET A 207 -8.10 -23.59 -13.70
CA MET A 207 -8.37 -22.28 -14.28
C MET A 207 -9.51 -21.54 -13.56
N LYS A 208 -10.58 -22.26 -13.17
CA LYS A 208 -11.67 -21.70 -12.36
C LYS A 208 -11.20 -21.26 -10.98
N ASN A 209 -10.33 -22.06 -10.35
CA ASN A 209 -9.73 -21.73 -9.06
C ASN A 209 -8.83 -20.50 -9.19
N GLY A 210 -7.97 -20.46 -10.21
CA GLY A 210 -7.12 -19.32 -10.52
C GLY A 210 -7.89 -18.04 -10.77
N ALA A 211 -8.99 -18.11 -11.53
CA ALA A 211 -9.90 -16.98 -11.74
C ALA A 211 -10.53 -16.50 -10.42
N TYR A 212 -11.01 -17.42 -9.59
CA TYR A 212 -11.60 -17.11 -8.29
C TYR A 212 -10.61 -16.43 -7.35
N LEU A 213 -9.40 -16.98 -7.25
CA LEU A 213 -8.31 -16.43 -6.44
C LEU A 213 -7.82 -15.08 -6.96
N THR A 214 -7.73 -14.90 -8.28
CA THR A 214 -7.24 -13.64 -8.87
C THR A 214 -8.27 -12.52 -8.78
N GLU A 215 -9.54 -12.81 -9.11
CA GLU A 215 -10.54 -11.77 -9.33
C GLU A 215 -11.44 -11.47 -8.13
N ALA A 216 -11.63 -12.45 -7.25
CA ALA A 216 -12.52 -12.33 -6.11
C ALA A 216 -11.72 -12.21 -4.81
N LEU A 217 -10.93 -13.22 -4.45
CA LEU A 217 -10.17 -13.24 -3.19
C LEU A 217 -9.00 -12.26 -3.24
N GLY A 218 -8.00 -12.48 -4.09
CA GLY A 218 -6.80 -11.66 -4.19
C GLY A 218 -6.99 -10.31 -4.88
N HIS A 219 -8.19 -10.06 -5.44
CA HIS A 219 -8.63 -8.79 -6.03
C HIS A 219 -7.55 -8.08 -6.87
N CYS A 220 -6.73 -8.84 -7.60
CA CYS A 220 -5.49 -8.35 -8.22
C CYS A 220 -5.74 -7.17 -9.18
N GLY A 221 -6.94 -7.13 -9.78
CA GLY A 221 -7.39 -6.05 -10.63
C GLY A 221 -7.49 -4.70 -9.93
N GLU A 222 -7.76 -4.63 -8.62
CA GLU A 222 -7.91 -3.36 -7.88
C GLU A 222 -6.61 -2.55 -7.85
N CYS A 223 -5.47 -3.23 -7.91
CA CYS A 223 -4.14 -2.64 -7.96
C CYS A 223 -3.59 -2.56 -9.40
N HIS A 224 -3.80 -3.62 -10.20
CA HIS A 224 -3.21 -3.73 -11.54
C HIS A 224 -4.09 -3.17 -12.67
N THR A 225 -5.17 -2.46 -12.36
CA THR A 225 -6.04 -1.83 -13.37
C THR A 225 -6.07 -0.32 -13.18
N PRO A 226 -5.85 0.48 -14.24
CA PRO A 226 -5.88 1.93 -14.12
C PRO A 226 -7.27 2.41 -13.71
N ARG A 227 -7.31 3.49 -12.93
CA ARG A 227 -8.55 4.10 -12.44
C ARG A 227 -8.85 5.41 -13.16
N ASN A 228 -10.14 5.69 -13.37
CA ASN A 228 -10.60 6.97 -13.88
C ASN A 228 -10.52 8.08 -12.81
N PHE A 229 -10.88 9.32 -13.16
CA PHE A 229 -10.78 10.47 -12.23
C PHE A 229 -11.66 10.33 -10.97
N LEU A 230 -12.70 9.48 -10.99
CA LEU A 230 -13.55 9.15 -9.85
C LEU A 230 -13.07 7.89 -9.11
N SER A 231 -11.84 7.45 -9.38
CA SER A 231 -11.20 6.28 -8.77
C SER A 231 -11.92 4.95 -9.01
N ALA A 232 -12.73 4.84 -10.06
CA ALA A 232 -13.28 3.57 -10.52
C ALA A 232 -12.33 2.89 -11.52
N MET A 233 -12.21 1.56 -11.43
CA MET A 233 -11.40 0.75 -12.36
C MET A 233 -11.89 0.92 -13.81
N MET A 234 -10.96 1.08 -14.73
CA MET A 234 -11.20 1.06 -16.16
C MET A 234 -11.17 -0.39 -16.65
N LEU A 235 -12.32 -1.08 -16.63
CA LEU A 235 -12.41 -2.51 -16.91
C LEU A 235 -12.02 -2.90 -18.34
N ASP A 236 -12.09 -1.98 -19.30
CA ASP A 236 -11.55 -2.14 -20.66
C ASP A 236 -10.02 -2.26 -20.69
N LYS A 237 -9.36 -1.85 -19.60
CA LYS A 237 -7.92 -1.92 -19.37
C LYS A 237 -7.56 -2.81 -18.16
N ALA A 238 -8.41 -3.79 -17.84
CA ALA A 238 -8.17 -4.71 -16.74
C ALA A 238 -6.75 -5.30 -16.82
N TYR A 239 -6.01 -5.24 -15.71
CA TYR A 239 -4.64 -5.74 -15.58
C TYR A 239 -3.56 -5.01 -16.40
N ALA A 240 -3.85 -3.86 -17.02
CA ALA A 240 -2.89 -3.09 -17.82
C ALA A 240 -1.78 -2.41 -17.00
N GLY A 241 -1.84 -2.47 -15.67
CA GLY A 241 -0.96 -1.76 -14.75
C GLY A 241 -1.49 -0.39 -14.35
N ALA A 242 -1.09 0.08 -13.17
CA ALA A 242 -1.55 1.35 -12.61
C ALA A 242 -0.56 1.93 -11.58
N PRO A 243 -0.50 3.26 -11.43
CA PRO A 243 0.23 3.87 -10.32
C PRO A 243 -0.44 3.54 -8.98
N ILE A 244 0.37 3.20 -7.98
CA ILE A 244 -0.02 3.00 -6.58
C ILE A 244 0.97 3.74 -5.70
N ASP A 245 0.51 4.78 -5.02
CA ASP A 245 1.34 5.68 -4.22
C ASP A 245 2.57 6.19 -5.00
N ALA A 246 3.77 5.94 -4.49
CA ALA A 246 5.04 6.29 -5.13
C ALA A 246 5.60 5.17 -6.05
N PHE A 247 4.80 4.15 -6.33
CA PHE A 247 5.16 2.97 -7.11
C PHE A 247 4.17 2.73 -8.26
N PHE A 248 4.43 1.71 -9.05
CA PHE A 248 3.61 1.31 -10.18
C PHE A 248 3.39 -0.20 -10.16
N ALA A 249 2.12 -0.60 -10.07
CA ALA A 249 1.70 -1.99 -10.25
C ALA A 249 1.82 -2.33 -11.74
N PRO A 250 2.65 -3.32 -12.13
CA PRO A 250 2.92 -3.63 -13.54
C PRO A 250 1.70 -4.20 -14.25
N ASN A 251 1.77 -4.29 -15.57
CA ASN A 251 0.80 -5.04 -16.36
C ASN A 251 0.93 -6.54 -16.06
N ILE A 252 -0.16 -7.16 -15.59
CA ILE A 252 -0.22 -8.60 -15.27
C ILE A 252 -1.19 -9.36 -16.18
N SER A 253 -1.55 -8.77 -17.32
CA SER A 253 -2.33 -9.49 -18.34
C SER A 253 -1.52 -10.62 -19.01
N SER A 254 -2.23 -11.42 -19.80
CA SER A 254 -1.68 -12.51 -20.63
C SER A 254 -0.84 -12.03 -21.82
N ASP A 255 -0.63 -10.71 -21.98
CA ASP A 255 0.26 -10.18 -23.02
C ASP A 255 1.66 -10.79 -22.87
N LYS A 256 2.18 -11.34 -23.97
CA LYS A 256 3.43 -12.11 -24.00
C LYS A 256 4.69 -11.23 -23.87
N LYS A 257 4.56 -9.92 -24.09
CA LYS A 257 5.70 -8.99 -24.18
C LYS A 257 5.74 -8.01 -23.01
N TYR A 258 4.57 -7.51 -22.62
CA TYR A 258 4.41 -6.46 -21.62
C TYR A 258 3.68 -6.93 -20.36
N GLY A 259 3.05 -8.11 -20.41
CA GLY A 259 2.40 -8.76 -19.28
C GLY A 259 3.16 -10.00 -18.79
N VAL A 260 2.53 -10.74 -17.89
CA VAL A 260 3.10 -11.98 -17.32
C VAL A 260 2.94 -13.19 -18.24
N GLY A 261 2.18 -13.07 -19.33
CA GLY A 261 1.96 -14.17 -20.28
C GLY A 261 3.24 -14.71 -20.91
N GLY A 262 4.31 -13.91 -20.97
CA GLY A 262 5.63 -14.31 -21.48
C GLY A 262 6.58 -14.90 -20.43
N TRP A 263 6.22 -14.86 -19.15
CA TRP A 263 7.05 -15.40 -18.09
C TRP A 263 7.03 -16.93 -18.10
N ALA A 264 8.11 -17.57 -17.64
CA ALA A 264 8.01 -18.97 -17.27
C ALA A 264 7.08 -19.07 -16.06
N GLN A 265 6.16 -20.05 -16.06
CA GLN A 265 5.19 -20.21 -14.98
C GLN A 265 5.87 -20.36 -13.62
N ALA A 266 7.00 -21.10 -13.57
CA ALA A 266 7.78 -21.27 -12.34
C ALA A 266 8.33 -19.95 -11.78
N ASP A 267 8.64 -18.96 -12.63
CA ASP A 267 9.10 -17.66 -12.17
C ASP A 267 7.95 -16.84 -11.56
N LEU A 268 6.76 -16.90 -12.15
CA LEU A 268 5.59 -16.21 -11.61
C LEU A 268 5.14 -16.85 -10.28
N VAL A 269 5.16 -18.18 -10.20
CA VAL A 269 4.87 -18.89 -8.95
C VAL A 269 5.90 -18.54 -7.87
N ALA A 270 7.20 -18.54 -8.20
CA ALA A 270 8.23 -18.11 -7.25
C ALA A 270 8.05 -16.64 -6.83
N TYR A 271 7.60 -15.76 -7.73
CA TYR A 271 7.29 -14.37 -7.41
C TYR A 271 6.15 -14.24 -6.40
N LEU A 272 5.08 -15.01 -6.56
CA LEU A 272 3.91 -14.98 -5.68
C LEU A 272 4.15 -15.73 -4.36
N HIS A 273 4.91 -16.82 -4.37
CA HIS A 273 5.04 -17.70 -3.22
C HIS A 273 6.34 -17.54 -2.43
N ASP A 274 7.46 -17.40 -3.15
CA ASP A 274 8.82 -17.45 -2.58
C ASP A 274 9.47 -16.06 -2.49
N ASP A 275 8.68 -15.01 -2.70
CA ASP A 275 9.14 -13.62 -2.74
C ASP A 275 10.20 -13.42 -3.86
N GLY A 276 9.91 -14.00 -5.03
CA GLY A 276 10.66 -13.76 -6.25
C GLY A 276 11.95 -14.54 -6.41
N ASN A 277 12.68 -14.18 -7.45
CA ASN A 277 13.92 -14.84 -7.81
C ASN A 277 14.87 -13.89 -8.56
N MET A 278 16.10 -14.35 -8.80
CA MET A 278 17.13 -13.55 -9.49
C MET A 278 16.92 -13.43 -11.00
N VAL A 279 15.84 -13.99 -11.55
CA VAL A 279 15.51 -13.92 -12.99
C VAL A 279 14.51 -12.79 -13.22
N LYS A 280 13.43 -12.76 -12.44
CA LYS A 280 12.31 -11.82 -12.61
C LYS A 280 12.28 -10.71 -11.56
N GLY A 281 13.11 -10.82 -10.53
CA GLY A 281 13.15 -9.89 -9.42
C GLY A 281 12.29 -10.35 -8.25
N SER A 282 12.09 -9.43 -7.31
CA SER A 282 11.33 -9.64 -6.08
C SER A 282 10.15 -8.67 -5.99
N PRO A 283 9.07 -9.04 -5.30
CA PRO A 283 8.07 -8.08 -4.87
C PRO A 283 8.68 -7.11 -3.86
N TYR A 284 8.09 -5.93 -3.75
CA TYR A 284 8.45 -4.89 -2.79
C TYR A 284 7.28 -3.93 -2.62
N ALA A 285 7.39 -3.03 -1.64
CA ALA A 285 6.30 -2.13 -1.25
C ALA A 285 4.99 -2.93 -1.03
N ALA A 286 3.85 -2.41 -1.49
CA ALA A 286 2.55 -3.07 -1.31
C ALA A 286 2.51 -4.51 -1.86
N MET A 287 3.24 -4.82 -2.94
CA MET A 287 3.28 -6.19 -3.46
C MET A 287 4.08 -7.13 -2.53
N GLY A 288 5.10 -6.61 -1.84
CA GLY A 288 5.83 -7.37 -0.83
C GLY A 288 4.92 -7.77 0.32
N GLU A 289 4.08 -6.85 0.81
CA GLU A 289 3.09 -7.14 1.85
C GLU A 289 2.07 -8.19 1.40
N VAL A 290 1.58 -8.10 0.16
CA VAL A 290 0.69 -9.11 -0.44
C VAL A 290 1.35 -10.49 -0.45
N VAL A 291 2.63 -10.56 -0.84
CA VAL A 291 3.34 -11.84 -0.83
C VAL A 291 3.54 -12.35 0.59
N ASP A 292 4.06 -11.54 1.50
CA ASP A 292 4.37 -11.94 2.88
C ASP A 292 3.14 -12.34 3.71
N HIS A 293 1.97 -11.79 3.39
CA HIS A 293 0.77 -11.94 4.21
C HIS A 293 -0.42 -12.61 3.51
N SER A 294 -0.35 -12.86 2.21
CA SER A 294 -1.40 -13.54 1.43
C SER A 294 -0.84 -14.70 0.59
N THR A 295 -0.17 -14.43 -0.54
CA THR A 295 0.13 -15.50 -1.53
C THR A 295 1.18 -16.51 -1.03
N SER A 296 2.13 -16.11 -0.18
CA SER A 296 3.03 -17.07 0.49
C SER A 296 2.34 -17.92 1.57
N GLN A 297 1.13 -17.55 1.99
CA GLN A 297 0.38 -18.22 3.05
C GLN A 297 -0.59 -19.28 2.52
N ILE A 298 -0.86 -19.28 1.21
CA ILE A 298 -1.72 -20.27 0.54
C ILE A 298 -0.86 -21.42 -0.04
N PRO A 299 -1.45 -22.60 -0.35
CA PRO A 299 -0.72 -23.67 -0.99
C PRO A 299 -0.13 -23.24 -2.35
N VAL A 300 1.09 -23.67 -2.66
CA VAL A 300 1.75 -23.41 -3.97
C VAL A 300 0.89 -23.80 -5.17
N SER A 301 0.02 -24.82 -5.03
CA SER A 301 -0.91 -25.21 -6.10
C SER A 301 -1.90 -24.10 -6.48
N ASP A 302 -2.26 -23.24 -5.53
CA ASP A 302 -3.14 -22.10 -5.77
C ASP A 302 -2.40 -20.97 -6.49
N ASP A 303 -1.12 -20.75 -6.19
CA ASP A 303 -0.28 -19.83 -6.98
C ASP A 303 -0.06 -20.32 -8.41
N VAL A 304 0.04 -21.64 -8.61
CA VAL A 304 0.07 -22.26 -9.95
C VAL A 304 -1.23 -21.97 -10.69
N ASP A 305 -2.39 -22.05 -10.02
CA ASP A 305 -3.69 -21.76 -10.60
C ASP A 305 -3.84 -20.27 -10.94
N ILE A 306 -3.43 -19.37 -10.05
CA ILE A 306 -3.37 -17.92 -10.29
C ILE A 306 -2.49 -17.62 -11.52
N ALA A 307 -1.28 -18.20 -11.57
CA ALA A 307 -0.38 -18.04 -12.70
C ALA A 307 -1.02 -18.56 -14.00
N ASN A 308 -1.66 -19.73 -13.97
CA ASN A 308 -2.34 -20.30 -15.12
C ASN A 308 -3.44 -19.37 -15.66
N TYR A 309 -4.25 -18.78 -14.77
CA TYR A 309 -5.29 -17.82 -15.14
C TYR A 309 -4.73 -16.54 -15.75
N LEU A 310 -3.81 -15.87 -15.05
CA LEU A 310 -3.21 -14.61 -15.50
C LEU A 310 -2.54 -14.75 -16.87
N GLN A 311 -1.82 -15.86 -17.08
CA GLN A 311 -1.02 -16.07 -18.28
C GLN A 311 -1.81 -16.50 -19.52
N ASN A 312 -3.03 -17.03 -19.35
CA ASN A 312 -3.76 -17.66 -20.47
C ASN A 312 -5.16 -17.07 -20.75
N GLU A 313 -5.88 -16.57 -19.73
CA GLU A 313 -7.31 -16.24 -19.90
C GLU A 313 -7.63 -14.75 -19.74
N THR A 314 -6.74 -13.96 -19.13
CA THR A 314 -6.94 -12.50 -19.07
C THR A 314 -6.84 -11.87 -20.46
N VAL A 315 -7.51 -10.75 -20.69
CA VAL A 315 -7.41 -10.02 -21.97
C VAL A 315 -6.01 -9.40 -22.08
N PRO A 316 -5.22 -9.68 -23.14
CA PRO A 316 -3.91 -9.09 -23.32
C PRO A 316 -3.98 -7.56 -23.39
N GLN A 317 -3.18 -6.87 -22.57
CA GLN A 317 -3.05 -5.43 -22.58
C GLN A 317 -1.69 -5.04 -23.16
N HIS A 318 -1.71 -4.37 -24.32
CA HIS A 318 -0.49 -3.94 -24.99
C HIS A 318 -0.10 -2.53 -24.53
N VAL A 319 0.75 -2.43 -23.50
CA VAL A 319 1.19 -1.15 -22.93
C VAL A 319 2.66 -0.92 -23.26
N PRO A 320 2.98 -0.30 -24.41
CA PRO A 320 4.37 -0.05 -24.79
C PRO A 320 5.02 1.01 -23.88
N PRO A 321 6.37 0.99 -23.74
CA PRO A 321 7.09 1.98 -22.95
C PRO A 321 6.94 3.41 -23.48
N THR A 322 7.12 4.38 -22.58
CA THR A 322 7.14 5.80 -22.93
C THR A 322 8.38 6.13 -23.77
N PRO A 323 8.31 7.07 -24.74
CA PRO A 323 9.49 7.51 -25.47
C PRO A 323 10.60 8.09 -24.58
N ALA A 324 11.85 7.96 -25.02
CA ALA A 324 13.01 8.46 -24.29
C ALA A 324 13.00 9.99 -24.12
N VAL A 325 13.63 10.47 -23.05
CA VAL A 325 13.83 11.91 -22.84
C VAL A 325 14.80 12.49 -23.89
N PRO A 326 14.66 13.77 -24.28
CA PRO A 326 15.48 14.39 -25.34
C PRO A 326 17.01 14.30 -25.13
N ASN A 327 17.48 14.23 -23.88
CA ASN A 327 18.91 14.18 -23.52
C ASN A 327 19.33 12.83 -22.90
N ALA A 328 18.74 11.72 -23.36
CA ALA A 328 18.95 10.40 -22.78
C ALA A 328 20.43 10.02 -22.61
N ALA A 329 21.29 10.27 -23.62
CA ALA A 329 22.72 9.92 -23.54
C ALA A 329 23.46 10.63 -22.39
N ALA A 330 23.22 11.94 -22.20
CA ALA A 330 23.81 12.71 -21.11
C ALA A 330 23.26 12.25 -19.74
N SER A 331 21.96 11.95 -19.69
CA SER A 331 21.30 11.40 -18.50
C SER A 331 21.92 10.06 -18.08
N ILE A 332 22.13 9.15 -19.03
CA ILE A 332 22.75 7.83 -18.79
C ILE A 332 24.20 7.99 -18.31
N ALA A 333 24.99 8.91 -18.89
CA ALA A 333 26.37 9.16 -18.48
C ALA A 333 26.48 9.70 -17.04
N LEU A 334 25.60 10.64 -16.66
CA LEU A 334 25.49 11.09 -15.27
C LEU A 334 25.05 9.94 -14.36
N GLY A 335 24.08 9.14 -14.80
CA GLY A 335 23.56 8.01 -14.06
C GLY A 335 24.63 6.96 -13.75
N ALA A 336 25.53 6.68 -14.69
CA ALA A 336 26.67 5.79 -14.48
C ALA A 336 27.60 6.27 -13.35
N THR A 337 27.81 7.59 -13.28
CA THR A 337 28.62 8.22 -12.23
C THR A 337 27.93 8.09 -10.86
N VAL A 338 26.64 8.38 -10.80
CA VAL A 338 25.83 8.24 -9.58
C VAL A 338 25.78 6.78 -9.12
N TYR A 339 25.56 5.84 -10.04
CA TYR A 339 25.51 4.40 -9.75
C TYR A 339 26.81 3.89 -9.14
N THR A 340 27.94 4.26 -9.75
CA THR A 340 29.27 3.83 -9.28
C THR A 340 29.54 4.32 -7.87
N ALA A 341 29.13 5.56 -7.55
CA ALA A 341 29.35 6.17 -6.25
C ALA A 341 28.41 5.63 -5.15
N ASN A 342 27.17 5.22 -5.49
CA ASN A 342 26.13 4.99 -4.49
C ASN A 342 25.53 3.57 -4.49
N CYS A 343 25.57 2.85 -5.60
CA CYS A 343 24.78 1.63 -5.80
C CYS A 343 25.64 0.39 -6.04
N ALA A 344 26.76 0.55 -6.76
CA ALA A 344 27.60 -0.56 -7.21
C ALA A 344 28.24 -1.38 -6.08
N GLY A 345 28.38 -0.81 -4.87
CA GLY A 345 28.91 -1.51 -3.71
C GLY A 345 28.03 -2.69 -3.25
N CYS A 346 26.71 -2.58 -3.47
CA CYS A 346 25.74 -3.62 -3.10
C CYS A 346 25.23 -4.39 -4.32
N HIS A 347 24.84 -3.70 -5.40
CA HIS A 347 24.27 -4.34 -6.60
C HIS A 347 25.32 -4.85 -7.59
N GLY A 348 26.61 -4.61 -7.32
CA GLY A 348 27.72 -4.96 -8.20
C GLY A 348 27.84 -4.04 -9.42
N LYS A 349 28.97 -4.06 -10.11
CA LYS A 349 29.18 -3.22 -11.31
C LYS A 349 28.26 -3.57 -12.48
N THR A 350 27.84 -4.83 -12.54
CA THR A 350 26.98 -5.37 -13.60
C THR A 350 25.53 -5.51 -13.17
N GLY A 351 25.13 -4.96 -12.02
CA GLY A 351 23.75 -5.08 -11.53
C GLY A 351 23.30 -6.50 -11.21
N GLY A 352 24.22 -7.45 -11.02
CA GLY A 352 23.90 -8.84 -10.73
C GLY A 352 23.38 -9.09 -9.31
N GLY A 353 23.49 -8.10 -8.41
CA GLY A 353 23.14 -8.27 -7.01
C GLY A 353 24.06 -9.25 -6.28
N MET A 354 23.59 -9.74 -5.13
CA MET A 354 24.25 -10.76 -4.32
C MET A 354 23.21 -11.77 -3.86
N ALA A 355 23.07 -12.88 -4.57
CA ALA A 355 22.10 -13.91 -4.21
C ALA A 355 22.44 -14.54 -2.84
N PRO A 356 21.46 -14.83 -1.97
CA PRO A 356 20.01 -14.54 -2.09
C PRO A 356 19.59 -13.26 -1.34
N ILE A 357 20.50 -12.33 -1.06
CA ILE A 357 20.30 -11.22 -0.11
C ILE A 357 20.11 -9.85 -0.76
N ILE A 358 20.64 -9.63 -1.97
CA ILE A 358 20.48 -8.39 -2.73
C ILE A 358 20.00 -8.77 -4.12
N PRO A 359 18.81 -8.30 -4.56
CA PRO A 359 18.26 -8.66 -5.85
C PRO A 359 19.10 -8.10 -7.01
N ASN A 360 19.03 -8.78 -8.14
CA ASN A 360 19.56 -8.28 -9.40
C ASN A 360 18.78 -7.05 -9.87
N LEU A 361 19.50 -6.09 -10.44
CA LEU A 361 18.94 -5.01 -11.25
C LEU A 361 18.96 -5.37 -12.74
N ALA A 362 19.94 -6.19 -13.15
CA ALA A 362 20.07 -6.69 -14.51
C ALA A 362 19.03 -7.78 -14.79
N GLY A 363 18.22 -7.60 -15.83
CA GLY A 363 17.15 -8.53 -16.22
C GLY A 363 15.92 -8.52 -15.30
N ASN A 364 15.86 -7.60 -14.33
CA ASN A 364 14.72 -7.50 -13.42
C ASN A 364 13.56 -6.76 -14.08
N ASP A 365 12.39 -7.42 -14.17
CA ASP A 365 11.25 -6.90 -14.91
C ASP A 365 10.65 -5.63 -14.27
N SER A 366 10.81 -5.44 -12.95
CA SER A 366 10.43 -4.20 -12.26
C SER A 366 11.35 -3.02 -12.62
N VAL A 367 12.61 -3.29 -12.97
CA VAL A 367 13.53 -2.28 -13.51
C VAL A 367 13.15 -1.96 -14.95
N THR A 368 12.87 -2.98 -15.76
CA THR A 368 12.58 -2.80 -17.19
C THR A 368 11.10 -2.58 -17.51
N ALA A 369 10.28 -2.28 -16.50
CA ALA A 369 8.87 -1.94 -16.66
C ALA A 369 8.69 -0.80 -17.68
N SER A 370 7.46 -0.67 -18.20
CA SER A 370 7.11 0.32 -19.23
C SER A 370 7.35 1.78 -18.82
N GLU A 371 7.55 2.03 -17.53
CA GLU A 371 7.64 3.35 -16.93
C GLU A 371 8.71 3.37 -15.80
N PRO A 372 9.25 4.55 -15.41
CA PRO A 372 10.39 4.64 -14.49
C PRO A 372 10.05 4.66 -12.99
N THR A 373 8.78 4.82 -12.61
CA THR A 373 8.32 5.14 -11.25
C THR A 373 8.83 4.14 -10.23
N ASN A 374 8.81 2.85 -10.53
CA ASN A 374 9.29 1.83 -9.59
C ASN A 374 10.75 2.03 -9.16
N VAL A 375 11.65 2.29 -10.12
CA VAL A 375 13.06 2.55 -9.83
C VAL A 375 13.22 3.89 -9.10
N ILE A 376 12.47 4.92 -9.50
CA ILE A 376 12.49 6.23 -8.83
C ILE A 376 12.04 6.10 -7.37
N GLY A 377 10.91 5.43 -7.13
CA GLY A 377 10.33 5.18 -5.81
C GLY A 377 11.29 4.42 -4.91
N ALA A 378 11.89 3.33 -5.40
CA ALA A 378 12.90 2.56 -4.66
C ALA A 378 14.13 3.41 -4.30
N VAL A 379 14.62 4.26 -5.21
CA VAL A 379 15.76 5.14 -4.93
C VAL A 379 15.38 6.27 -3.94
N LEU A 380 14.18 6.83 -4.04
CA LEU A 380 13.71 7.89 -3.14
C LEU A 380 13.51 7.36 -1.72
N SER A 381 12.72 6.29 -1.58
CA SER A 381 12.24 5.77 -0.30
C SER A 381 13.16 4.73 0.33
N GLY A 382 14.06 4.13 -0.44
CA GLY A 382 14.68 2.88 -0.02
C GLY A 382 13.66 1.73 -0.06
N LEU A 383 14.09 0.55 0.35
CA LEU A 383 13.25 -0.64 0.43
C LEU A 383 13.64 -1.44 1.67
N ASP A 384 12.66 -2.12 2.27
CA ASP A 384 12.92 -3.09 3.32
C ASP A 384 13.79 -4.25 2.81
N PRO A 385 14.44 -5.00 3.71
CA PRO A 385 15.22 -6.16 3.33
C PRO A 385 14.41 -7.14 2.48
N TRP A 386 14.95 -7.56 1.34
CA TRP A 386 14.33 -8.58 0.50
C TRP A 386 14.12 -9.89 1.27
N LYS A 387 15.09 -10.30 2.09
CA LYS A 387 14.95 -11.43 3.02
C LYS A 387 15.16 -10.93 4.44
N ALA A 388 14.56 -11.61 5.43
CA ALA A 388 14.60 -11.20 6.84
C ALA A 388 16.01 -10.91 7.42
N ASN A 389 17.07 -11.53 6.87
CA ASN A 389 18.47 -11.32 7.28
C ASN A 389 19.28 -10.49 6.27
N GLY A 390 18.64 -9.92 5.24
CA GLY A 390 19.27 -9.11 4.21
C GLY A 390 19.43 -7.65 4.64
N PRO A 391 20.26 -6.88 3.92
CA PRO A 391 20.33 -5.43 4.12
C PRO A 391 19.10 -4.75 3.49
N ALA A 392 18.59 -3.71 4.15
CA ALA A 392 17.63 -2.79 3.56
C ALA A 392 18.29 -1.96 2.46
N MET A 393 17.53 -1.60 1.42
CA MET A 393 18.01 -0.65 0.42
C MET A 393 17.94 0.78 1.00
N PRO A 394 19.06 1.52 1.00
CA PRO A 394 19.09 2.88 1.55
C PRO A 394 18.22 3.88 0.77
N ALA A 395 17.52 4.78 1.47
CA ALA A 395 16.75 5.89 0.88
C ALA A 395 17.63 7.07 0.42
N PHE A 396 17.63 7.44 -0.86
CA PHE A 396 18.49 8.50 -1.40
C PHE A 396 17.81 9.84 -1.62
N ALA A 397 16.53 9.98 -1.22
CA ALA A 397 15.81 11.24 -1.37
C ALA A 397 16.61 12.44 -0.85
N ASN A 398 17.19 12.36 0.34
CA ASN A 398 17.85 13.55 0.93
C ASN A 398 19.31 13.75 0.49
N SER A 399 19.89 12.80 -0.25
CA SER A 399 21.30 12.83 -0.65
C SER A 399 21.51 13.05 -2.15
N LEU A 400 20.50 12.79 -2.98
CA LEU A 400 20.56 12.93 -4.43
C LEU A 400 19.49 13.89 -4.93
N SER A 401 19.90 14.79 -5.82
CA SER A 401 18.99 15.69 -6.53
C SER A 401 18.06 14.93 -7.48
N ASP A 402 16.96 15.57 -7.88
CA ASP A 402 16.01 15.02 -8.85
C ASP A 402 16.68 14.65 -10.18
N ALA A 403 17.63 15.46 -10.63
CA ALA A 403 18.42 15.18 -11.83
C ALA A 403 19.30 13.94 -11.68
N GLN A 404 19.92 13.75 -10.51
CA GLN A 404 20.76 12.57 -10.24
C GLN A 404 19.93 11.29 -10.12
N ILE A 405 18.75 11.35 -9.49
CA ILE A 405 17.86 10.19 -9.37
C ILE A 405 17.26 9.81 -10.74
N ALA A 406 16.83 10.79 -11.53
CA ALA A 406 16.37 10.52 -12.90
C ALA A 406 17.48 9.91 -13.76
N ALA A 407 18.70 10.43 -13.63
CA ALA A 407 19.88 9.93 -14.34
C ALA A 407 20.22 8.48 -13.95
N VAL A 408 20.34 8.17 -12.65
CA VAL A 408 20.66 6.80 -12.21
C VAL A 408 19.56 5.81 -12.57
N THR A 409 18.30 6.25 -12.54
CA THR A 409 17.15 5.46 -13.01
C THR A 409 17.33 5.10 -14.48
N ASN A 410 17.58 6.09 -15.34
CA ASN A 410 17.79 5.86 -16.78
C ASN A 410 18.99 4.94 -17.03
N TYR A 411 20.10 5.12 -16.29
CA TYR A 411 21.27 4.26 -16.42
C TYR A 411 20.95 2.80 -16.07
N VAL A 412 20.36 2.53 -14.90
CA VAL A 412 20.02 1.17 -14.46
C VAL A 412 19.04 0.49 -15.43
N ARG A 413 18.09 1.24 -15.98
CA ARG A 413 17.07 0.72 -16.91
C ARG A 413 17.59 0.43 -18.32
N THR A 414 18.72 0.99 -18.71
CA THR A 414 19.26 0.89 -20.09
C THR A 414 20.67 0.30 -20.17
N SER A 415 21.22 -0.11 -19.03
CA SER A 415 22.57 -0.67 -18.91
C SER A 415 22.52 -2.05 -18.29
N MET A 416 23.68 -2.72 -18.16
CA MET A 416 23.78 -4.02 -17.47
C MET A 416 22.95 -5.14 -18.11
N GLY A 417 22.67 -5.04 -19.41
CA GLY A 417 21.81 -5.99 -20.14
C GLY A 417 20.35 -5.58 -20.19
N ASN A 418 19.95 -4.52 -19.49
CA ASN A 418 18.60 -3.95 -19.59
C ASN A 418 18.44 -3.13 -20.87
N ASN A 419 17.26 -3.20 -21.48
CA ASN A 419 16.93 -2.54 -22.74
C ASN A 419 15.66 -1.69 -22.67
N ALA A 420 15.27 -1.24 -21.47
CA ALA A 420 14.11 -0.38 -21.31
C ALA A 420 14.39 1.02 -21.88
N THR A 421 13.40 1.89 -21.81
CA THR A 421 13.54 3.25 -22.34
C THR A 421 14.07 4.19 -21.27
N ALA A 422 15.03 5.05 -21.63
CA ALA A 422 15.52 6.12 -20.77
C ALA A 422 14.52 7.30 -20.77
N ASP A 423 13.40 7.11 -20.08
CA ASP A 423 12.26 8.05 -20.03
C ASP A 423 12.10 8.76 -18.67
N ALA A 424 12.97 8.52 -17.69
CA ALA A 424 12.90 9.19 -16.38
C ALA A 424 13.35 10.66 -16.49
N SER A 425 12.53 11.59 -16.02
CA SER A 425 12.87 13.02 -15.96
C SER A 425 12.99 13.54 -14.52
N PRO A 426 13.74 14.65 -14.29
CA PRO A 426 13.78 15.29 -12.97
C PRO A 426 12.40 15.69 -12.45
N HIS A 427 11.48 16.03 -13.36
CA HIS A 427 10.11 16.41 -13.00
C HIS A 427 9.30 15.21 -12.47
N ASP A 428 9.52 14.00 -13.00
CA ASP A 428 8.89 12.79 -12.47
C ASP A 428 9.39 12.49 -11.06
N VAL A 429 10.71 12.64 -10.83
CA VAL A 429 11.29 12.50 -9.49
C VAL A 429 10.73 13.52 -8.53
N MET A 430 10.65 14.80 -8.92
CA MET A 430 10.08 15.86 -8.09
C MET A 430 8.65 15.53 -7.63
N LYS A 431 7.80 15.03 -8.56
CA LYS A 431 6.43 14.62 -8.25
C LYS A 431 6.39 13.45 -7.27
N LEU A 432 7.16 12.40 -7.53
CA LEU A 432 7.19 11.20 -6.68
C LEU A 432 7.78 11.52 -5.31
N ARG A 433 8.81 12.36 -5.24
CA ARG A 433 9.41 12.83 -3.99
C ARG A 433 8.41 13.52 -3.07
N ALA A 434 7.44 14.26 -3.63
CA ALA A 434 6.43 14.94 -2.84
C ALA A 434 5.45 13.99 -2.12
N ILE A 435 5.35 12.73 -2.58
CA ILE A 435 4.43 11.72 -2.04
C ILE A 435 5.14 10.48 -1.47
N ALA A 436 6.44 10.33 -1.74
CA ALA A 436 7.24 9.22 -1.26
C ALA A 436 7.36 9.25 0.27
N VAL A 437 7.17 8.09 0.90
CA VAL A 437 7.51 7.90 2.31
C VAL A 437 9.03 7.83 2.39
N VAL A 438 9.66 8.92 2.82
CA VAL A 438 11.12 9.01 2.97
C VAL A 438 11.46 8.77 4.43
N PRO A 439 12.22 7.70 4.77
CA PRO A 439 12.75 7.52 6.11
C PRO A 439 13.54 8.78 6.52
N PRO A 440 13.33 9.34 7.73
CA PRO A 440 14.09 10.51 8.16
C PRO A 440 15.60 10.26 8.01
N SER A 441 16.34 11.20 7.43
CA SER A 441 17.79 11.10 7.15
C SER A 441 18.60 10.60 8.35
N ALA A 442 18.17 10.98 9.56
CA ALA A 442 18.85 10.60 10.79
C ALA A 442 18.61 9.13 11.21
N THR A 443 17.55 8.48 10.71
CA THR A 443 17.31 7.02 10.84
C THR A 443 18.37 6.26 10.03
N LYS A 444 18.67 6.73 8.82
CA LYS A 444 19.64 6.12 7.91
C LYS A 444 21.09 6.14 8.44
N SER A 445 21.46 7.17 9.20
CA SER A 445 22.76 7.24 9.91
C SER A 445 22.77 6.41 11.21
N ALA A 446 21.60 6.14 11.77
CA ALA A 446 21.44 5.32 12.99
C ALA A 446 21.48 3.81 12.70
N ASP A 447 21.13 3.37 11.48
CA ASP A 447 21.07 1.95 11.07
C ASP A 447 22.44 1.23 11.11
N LEU A 448 23.55 1.97 11.19
CA LEU A 448 24.91 1.41 11.37
C LEU A 448 25.66 1.96 12.60
N PHE A 449 24.98 2.72 13.46
CA PHE A 449 25.60 3.52 14.55
C PHE A 449 26.70 4.51 14.08
N GLY A 450 26.71 4.86 12.80
CA GLY A 450 27.50 5.95 12.23
C GLY A 450 26.79 7.29 12.40
N CYS A 451 26.60 7.71 13.65
CA CYS A 451 25.76 8.85 13.99
C CYS A 451 26.13 10.12 13.20
N PRO A 452 25.14 10.94 12.77
CA PRO A 452 25.41 12.16 12.03
C PRO A 452 26.41 13.05 12.76
N HIS A 453 27.41 13.59 12.05
CA HIS A 453 28.30 14.59 12.64
C HIS A 453 27.53 15.89 12.89
N ILE A 454 27.58 16.43 14.10
CA ILE A 454 27.03 17.75 14.43
C ILE A 454 28.15 18.78 14.24
N SER A 455 27.94 19.82 13.43
CA SER A 455 28.93 20.87 13.17
C SER A 455 28.29 22.27 13.20
N ALA A 456 29.09 23.30 13.51
CA ALA A 456 28.60 24.67 13.61
C ALA A 456 28.09 25.28 12.27
N ALA A 457 28.41 24.67 11.12
CA ALA A 457 28.05 25.18 9.79
C ALA A 457 27.00 24.34 9.04
N GLY A 458 26.76 23.09 9.46
CA GLY A 458 25.96 22.12 8.70
C GLY A 458 26.60 21.71 7.35
N GLY A 459 26.09 20.63 6.74
CA GLY A 459 26.63 20.08 5.47
C GLY A 459 25.91 18.82 4.99
N ALA A 460 26.27 18.30 3.81
CA ALA A 460 25.58 17.14 3.19
C ALA A 460 25.59 15.84 4.04
N THR A 461 26.48 15.76 5.02
CA THR A 461 26.61 14.63 5.97
C THR A 461 26.61 15.09 7.43
N SER A 462 26.26 16.35 7.71
CA SER A 462 26.32 16.93 9.06
C SER A 462 25.16 17.86 9.37
N ILE A 463 24.62 17.74 10.58
CA ILE A 463 23.55 18.61 11.06
C ILE A 463 24.16 19.91 11.63
N ALA A 464 23.55 21.04 11.31
CA ALA A 464 23.96 22.34 11.85
C ALA A 464 23.59 22.42 13.34
N ASP A 465 24.56 22.71 14.21
CA ASP A 465 24.30 23.04 15.61
C ASP A 465 23.86 24.51 15.71
N PRO A 466 22.62 24.82 16.11
CA PRO A 466 22.17 26.20 16.28
C PRO A 466 22.76 26.88 17.54
N GLY A 467 23.78 26.28 18.17
CA GLY A 467 24.41 26.76 19.40
C GLY A 467 23.70 26.25 20.66
N SER A 468 22.99 25.12 20.57
CA SER A 468 22.18 24.56 21.65
C SER A 468 22.83 23.37 22.37
N ASP A 469 24.08 23.04 22.03
CA ASP A 469 24.81 21.88 22.56
C ASP A 469 24.02 20.57 22.37
N LEU A 470 23.61 20.35 21.11
CA LEU A 470 22.79 19.21 20.70
C LEU A 470 23.41 17.87 21.14
N LEU A 471 24.74 17.76 21.09
CA LEU A 471 25.48 16.54 21.44
C LEU A 471 25.35 16.13 22.91
N ASN A 472 25.24 17.09 23.83
CA ASN A 472 25.14 16.81 25.26
C ASN A 472 23.71 16.83 25.79
N SER A 473 22.74 17.28 25.00
CA SER A 473 21.34 17.47 25.42
C SER A 473 20.67 16.19 25.92
N TYR A 474 21.06 15.03 25.36
CA TYR A 474 20.56 13.72 25.79
C TYR A 474 21.55 12.89 26.63
N ALA A 475 22.72 13.44 26.97
CA ALA A 475 23.67 12.75 27.84
C ALA A 475 23.03 12.45 29.21
N GLY A 476 23.08 11.18 29.63
CA GLY A 476 22.47 10.71 30.88
C GLY A 476 20.94 10.75 30.91
N ALA A 477 20.27 10.88 29.76
CA ALA A 477 18.81 10.89 29.70
C ALA A 477 18.22 9.53 30.11
N THR A 478 17.25 9.56 31.01
CA THR A 478 16.40 8.42 31.38
C THR A 478 15.03 8.54 30.70
N PRO A 479 14.25 7.45 30.58
CA PRO A 479 12.89 7.51 30.04
C PRO A 479 12.00 8.57 30.70
N ALA A 480 12.15 8.79 32.01
CA ALA A 480 11.39 9.81 32.75
C ALA A 480 11.79 11.26 32.38
N THR A 481 13.05 11.48 32.00
CA THR A 481 13.57 12.83 31.67
C THR A 481 13.48 13.16 30.18
N MET A 482 13.34 12.15 29.33
CA MET A 482 13.37 12.28 27.87
C MET A 482 12.34 13.27 27.32
N PRO A 483 11.05 13.26 27.73
CA PRO A 483 10.05 14.15 27.15
C PRO A 483 10.32 15.63 27.45
N ASN A 484 10.79 15.94 28.66
CA ASN A 484 11.13 17.31 29.03
C ASN A 484 12.37 17.81 28.26
N ARG A 485 13.42 16.99 28.17
CA ARG A 485 14.64 17.31 27.41
C ARG A 485 14.33 17.55 25.93
N THR A 486 13.50 16.67 25.34
CA THR A 486 13.06 16.80 23.94
C THR A 486 12.31 18.10 23.71
N ARG A 487 11.37 18.48 24.59
CA ARG A 487 10.63 19.75 24.48
C ARG A 487 11.54 20.97 24.58
N THR A 488 12.51 20.96 25.50
CA THR A 488 13.51 22.02 25.61
C THR A 488 14.34 22.15 24.33
N LEU A 489 14.74 21.01 23.74
CA LEU A 489 15.53 20.98 22.51
C LEU A 489 14.73 21.46 21.30
N ILE A 490 13.47 21.05 21.17
CA ILE A 490 12.55 21.54 20.13
C ILE A 490 12.43 23.06 20.19
N SER A 491 12.26 23.63 21.39
CA SER A 491 12.16 25.08 21.59
C SER A 491 13.45 25.80 21.17
N ALA A 492 14.61 25.27 21.58
CA ALA A 492 15.91 25.84 21.24
C ALA A 492 16.20 25.80 19.73
N ILE A 493 15.91 24.68 19.06
CA ILE A 493 16.13 24.53 17.62
C ILE A 493 15.23 25.48 16.83
N ARG A 494 13.94 25.57 17.18
CA ARG A 494 12.99 26.49 16.53
C ARG A 494 13.32 27.97 16.78
N ALA A 495 13.90 28.30 17.92
CA ALA A 495 14.38 29.66 18.20
C ALA A 495 15.57 30.04 17.30
N GLY A 496 16.42 29.06 16.93
CA GLY A 496 17.54 29.25 16.00
C GLY A 496 17.16 29.16 14.51
N ASN A 497 16.09 28.43 14.17
CA ASN A 497 15.59 28.26 12.80
C ASN A 497 14.05 28.21 12.79
N THR A 498 13.42 29.38 12.59
CA THR A 498 11.96 29.54 12.65
C THR A 498 11.21 28.92 11.48
N THR A 499 11.90 28.51 10.41
CA THR A 499 11.30 27.88 9.22
C THR A 499 11.62 26.38 9.11
N ILE A 500 12.19 25.78 10.16
CA ILE A 500 12.55 24.35 10.15
C ILE A 500 11.31 23.46 9.96
N SER A 501 11.38 22.50 9.04
CA SER A 501 10.29 21.55 8.82
C SER A 501 10.20 20.55 9.99
N ASN A 502 9.04 19.93 10.20
CA ASN A 502 8.92 18.87 11.21
C ASN A 502 9.82 17.65 10.90
N ALA A 503 10.10 17.40 9.63
CA ALA A 503 11.01 16.34 9.20
C ALA A 503 12.47 16.68 9.56
N ASP A 504 12.91 17.92 9.32
CA ASP A 504 14.25 18.38 9.68
C ASP A 504 14.43 18.46 11.19
N LEU A 505 13.42 18.93 11.92
CA LEU A 505 13.43 18.93 13.37
C LEU A 505 13.51 17.51 13.95
N THR A 506 12.82 16.55 13.32
CA THR A 506 12.95 15.12 13.68
C THR A 506 14.39 14.65 13.47
N ASN A 507 15.04 15.04 12.36
CA ASN A 507 16.42 14.67 12.07
C ASN A 507 17.40 15.22 13.12
N ASP A 508 17.25 16.47 13.54
CA ASP A 508 18.10 17.11 14.55
C ASP A 508 18.00 16.39 15.90
N LEU A 509 16.79 16.03 16.33
CA LEU A 509 16.56 15.31 17.58
C LEU A 509 17.16 13.89 17.55
N ILE A 510 17.04 13.19 16.43
CA ILE A 510 17.63 11.86 16.23
C ILE A 510 19.16 11.94 16.23
N ALA A 511 19.76 12.95 15.58
CA ALA A 511 21.21 13.13 15.58
C ALA A 511 21.76 13.44 16.97
N ALA A 512 21.01 14.18 17.79
CA ALA A 512 21.36 14.44 19.18
C ALA A 512 21.28 13.18 20.05
N TYR A 513 20.34 12.26 19.78
CA TYR A 513 20.15 11.04 20.59
C TYR A 513 21.00 9.85 20.14
N CYS A 514 21.30 9.73 18.85
CA CYS A 514 22.05 8.61 18.28
C CYS A 514 23.37 8.31 19.02
N PRO A 515 24.24 9.30 19.33
CA PRO A 515 25.49 9.04 20.05
C PRO A 515 25.29 8.43 21.45
N VAL A 516 24.17 8.78 22.11
CA VAL A 516 23.82 8.25 23.43
C VAL A 516 23.50 6.76 23.34
N VAL A 517 22.75 6.33 22.34
CA VAL A 517 22.41 4.91 22.11
C VAL A 517 23.60 4.13 21.58
N ALA A 518 24.38 4.73 20.67
CA ALA A 518 25.58 4.10 20.10
C ALA A 518 26.61 3.74 21.20
N ASN A 519 26.80 4.63 22.18
CA ASN A 519 27.78 4.47 23.27
C ASN A 519 27.30 3.60 24.45
N GLN A 520 26.07 3.07 24.44
CA GLN A 520 25.61 2.16 25.50
C GLN A 520 26.30 0.79 25.40
N SER A 521 27.18 0.50 26.35
CA SER A 521 27.81 -0.81 26.53
C SER A 521 26.79 -1.80 27.11
N GLY A 522 26.63 -2.95 26.46
CA GLY A 522 25.75 -4.04 26.91
C GLY A 522 24.42 -4.20 26.15
N LEU A 523 24.07 -3.30 25.24
CA LEU A 523 22.96 -3.51 24.31
C LEU A 523 23.42 -4.20 23.03
N SER A 524 22.65 -5.18 22.56
CA SER A 524 22.80 -5.74 21.22
C SER A 524 22.45 -4.70 20.16
N ASN A 525 22.95 -4.87 18.93
CA ASN A 525 22.58 -3.98 17.82
C ASN A 525 21.06 -3.92 17.62
N ALA A 526 20.35 -5.04 17.73
CA ALA A 526 18.89 -5.08 17.67
C ALA A 526 18.22 -4.24 18.79
N ALA A 527 18.71 -4.34 20.02
CA ALA A 527 18.18 -3.54 21.14
C ALA A 527 18.45 -2.03 20.97
N LYS A 528 19.59 -1.67 20.37
CA LYS A 528 19.92 -0.29 20.02
C LYS A 528 19.04 0.25 18.88
N HIS A 529 18.74 -0.57 17.86
CA HIS A 529 17.78 -0.20 16.80
C HIS A 529 16.38 0.02 17.39
N GLN A 530 15.90 -0.89 18.23
CA GLN A 530 14.62 -0.75 18.91
C GLN A 530 14.57 0.52 19.78
N ALA A 531 15.66 0.86 20.47
CA ALA A 531 15.75 2.10 21.25
C ALA A 531 15.64 3.36 20.37
N MET A 532 16.24 3.35 19.18
CA MET A 532 16.11 4.45 18.20
C MET A 532 14.68 4.54 17.65
N GLN A 533 14.05 3.43 17.27
CA GLN A 533 12.66 3.42 16.81
C GLN A 533 11.69 3.94 17.87
N ASN A 534 11.87 3.49 19.13
CA ASN A 534 11.07 3.97 20.26
C ASN A 534 11.26 5.47 20.49
N PHE A 535 12.50 5.97 20.33
CA PHE A 535 12.77 7.39 20.43
C PHE A 535 12.06 8.18 19.32
N VAL A 536 12.16 7.74 18.05
CA VAL A 536 11.45 8.37 16.92
C VAL A 536 9.95 8.43 17.19
N ALA A 537 9.35 7.32 17.61
CA ALA A 537 7.93 7.27 17.96
C ALA A 537 7.57 8.25 19.11
N SER A 538 8.46 8.42 20.08
CA SER A 538 8.24 9.31 21.23
C SER A 538 8.34 10.81 20.89
N VAL A 539 9.14 11.19 19.89
CA VAL A 539 9.35 12.61 19.53
C VAL A 539 8.28 13.16 18.60
N GLN A 540 7.69 12.34 17.73
CA GLN A 540 6.63 12.75 16.80
C GLN A 540 5.46 13.51 17.48
N PRO A 541 4.84 13.00 18.56
CA PRO A 541 3.76 13.73 19.23
C PRO A 541 4.24 15.04 19.89
N LEU A 542 5.50 15.11 20.34
CA LEU A 542 6.06 16.31 20.95
C LEU A 542 6.29 17.42 19.92
N ILE A 543 6.79 17.07 18.73
CA ILE A 543 6.96 17.99 17.59
C ILE A 543 5.60 18.56 17.16
N ALA A 544 4.57 17.72 17.08
CA ALA A 544 3.22 18.12 16.72
C ALA A 544 2.58 19.04 17.78
N SER A 545 2.83 18.79 19.07
CA SER A 545 2.28 19.58 20.18
C SER A 545 2.92 20.96 20.35
N ALA A 546 4.14 21.16 19.84
CA ALA A 546 4.90 22.40 20.00
C ALA A 546 4.52 23.50 18.97
N VAL A 547 3.48 23.28 18.16
CA VAL A 547 3.01 24.19 17.08
C VAL A 547 2.10 25.32 17.60
N ASN A 548 1.81 25.36 18.90
CA ASN A 548 0.99 26.40 19.55
C ASN A 548 1.80 27.30 20.48
#